data_AF-A0A4P5UF00-F1
#
_entry.id   AF-A0A4P5UF00-F1
#
_cell.length_a   1.000
_cell.length_b   1.000
_cell.length_c   1.000
_cell.angle_alpha   90.00
_cell.angle_beta   90.00
_cell.angle_gamma   90.00
#
_symmetry.space_group_name_H-M   'P 1'
#
loop_
_entity.id
_entity.type
_entity.pdbx_description
1 polymer ?
#
loop_
_entity_poly.entity_id
_entity_poly.type
_entity_poly.pdbx_seq_one_letter_code
_entity_poly.pdbx_strand_id
1 'polypeptide(L)'
;MNGSRQRPDMSAFARYIGIDYSGAETPMASLKGLRVYMADGNNSPIEVLPPASPRKYWTRRGIAEWLVARLGEDKATLVGIDHGFSFPLRYFEVHHLSPDWHEFLDDFQRHWPTDEDIYVDFVRDGIRGNGAARMGNSRWRRLTEERSGSAKSVFHFDVHGSVAKSSHAGIPWLRYIRDQLGKRVHFWPFDGWDIPAAHSAIAEAYPALWSRNFAIEDRTPDQHDAFSIASWLSRADRNDRLAACLNPDLTPPERAVAQVEGWILGVPGLIRANDKTMGRIPNPTAPRTSVHQGSKHVMPESEKIHNQETLMATIRKYLKPGQKVVLLLTEEECGLITSLTYIPEELMQAIYSSKCRDEIVSARFTLSELEELGGCIAAEANHTKSRKLRKSLDAVFEKIEQLNLKYCDEDSSIQETSIPQLKKKPNLVLVKK
;
A
#
# COMPACT_ATOMS: atom_id res chain seq x y z
N MET A 1 -19.75 -48.24 -10.32
CA MET A 1 -18.42 -47.61 -10.10
C MET A 1 -18.40 -46.30 -10.87
N ASN A 2 -18.83 -45.20 -10.24
CA ASN A 2 -18.75 -43.87 -10.86
C ASN A 2 -17.39 -43.27 -10.53
N GLY A 3 -16.45 -43.42 -11.46
CA GLY A 3 -15.19 -42.68 -11.43
C GLY A 3 -15.49 -41.19 -11.56
N SER A 4 -15.36 -40.47 -10.44
CA SER A 4 -15.28 -39.01 -10.44
C SER A 4 -14.07 -38.61 -11.31
N ARG A 5 -14.34 -38.20 -12.55
CA ARG A 5 -13.36 -37.45 -13.35
C ARG A 5 -13.05 -36.17 -12.58
N GLN A 6 -11.93 -36.16 -11.86
CA GLN A 6 -11.33 -34.92 -11.41
C GLN A 6 -11.15 -34.03 -12.65
N ARG A 7 -11.66 -32.80 -12.59
CA ARG A 7 -11.27 -31.79 -13.59
C ARG A 7 -9.74 -31.67 -13.50
N PRO A 8 -9.02 -31.59 -14.63
CA PRO A 8 -7.59 -31.32 -14.58
C PRO A 8 -7.36 -30.04 -13.75
N ASP A 9 -6.35 -30.05 -12.90
CA ASP A 9 -5.93 -28.88 -12.11
C ASP A 9 -5.55 -27.78 -13.11
N MET A 10 -6.41 -26.75 -13.24
CA MET A 10 -6.25 -25.65 -14.19
C MET A 10 -5.46 -24.47 -13.59
N SER A 11 -4.70 -24.71 -12.52
CA SER A 11 -3.86 -23.66 -11.90
C SER A 11 -2.77 -23.19 -12.86
N ALA A 12 -2.58 -21.87 -12.96
CA ALA A 12 -1.53 -21.29 -13.79
C ALA A 12 -0.13 -21.47 -13.16
N PHE A 13 -0.08 -21.59 -11.82
CA PHE A 13 1.14 -21.76 -11.05
C PHE A 13 1.12 -23.06 -10.24
N ALA A 14 2.28 -23.69 -10.08
CA ALA A 14 2.43 -24.92 -9.30
C ALA A 14 2.90 -24.67 -7.87
N ARG A 15 3.41 -23.47 -7.57
CA ARG A 15 3.93 -23.06 -6.26
C ARG A 15 3.52 -21.62 -5.97
N TYR A 16 3.18 -21.36 -4.70
CA TYR A 16 2.80 -20.04 -4.21
C TYR A 16 3.64 -19.69 -2.99
N ILE A 17 4.27 -18.52 -3.00
CA ILE A 17 5.11 -18.05 -1.89
C ILE A 17 4.55 -16.73 -1.39
N GLY A 18 4.34 -16.62 -0.09
CA GLY A 18 3.98 -15.39 0.58
C GLY A 18 5.10 -14.95 1.52
N ILE A 19 5.47 -13.68 1.43
CA ILE A 19 6.57 -13.10 2.20
C ILE A 19 6.07 -11.87 2.93
N ASP A 20 6.13 -11.92 4.26
CA ASP A 20 6.08 -10.73 5.09
C ASP A 20 7.50 -10.16 5.17
N TYR A 21 7.65 -8.90 4.75
CA TYR A 21 8.95 -8.29 4.47
C TYR A 21 9.30 -7.20 5.48
N SER A 22 10.50 -7.28 6.04
CA SER A 22 10.95 -6.37 7.09
C SER A 22 12.11 -5.50 6.62
N GLY A 23 11.95 -4.20 6.82
CA GLY A 23 13.01 -3.21 6.64
C GLY A 23 13.87 -2.98 7.89
N ALA A 24 13.72 -3.79 8.93
CA ALA A 24 14.51 -3.65 10.15
C ALA A 24 15.99 -4.03 9.92
N GLU A 25 16.89 -3.34 10.60
CA GLU A 25 18.34 -3.61 10.58
C GLU A 25 18.97 -3.70 9.19
N THR A 26 20.15 -4.34 9.07
CA THR A 26 20.87 -4.53 7.79
C THR A 26 20.34 -5.76 7.04
N PRO A 27 20.60 -5.90 5.72
CA PRO A 27 20.15 -7.08 4.99
C PRO A 27 20.80 -8.40 5.42
N MET A 28 21.89 -8.36 6.21
CA MET A 28 22.56 -9.54 6.76
C MET A 28 21.99 -10.01 8.11
N ALA A 29 21.16 -9.18 8.75
CA ALA A 29 20.59 -9.44 10.05
C ALA A 29 19.56 -10.58 10.00
N SER A 30 19.51 -11.37 11.07
CA SER A 30 18.54 -12.47 11.26
C SER A 30 17.23 -11.91 11.83
N LEU A 31 16.25 -11.59 10.98
CA LEU A 31 15.09 -10.80 11.36
C LEU A 31 13.87 -11.65 11.74
N LYS A 32 13.36 -11.46 12.96
CA LYS A 32 12.13 -12.14 13.41
C LYS A 32 10.90 -11.75 12.56
N GLY A 33 10.86 -10.53 12.03
CA GLY A 33 9.78 -10.05 11.17
C GLY A 33 9.91 -10.44 9.70
N LEU A 34 10.91 -11.24 9.32
CA LEU A 34 10.96 -11.83 7.98
C LEU A 34 10.39 -13.24 8.01
N ARG A 35 9.25 -13.43 7.31
CA ARG A 35 8.53 -14.70 7.27
C ARG A 35 8.25 -15.12 5.85
N VAL A 36 8.43 -16.41 5.59
CA VAL A 36 8.22 -17.02 4.29
C VAL A 36 7.28 -18.20 4.47
N TYR A 37 6.16 -18.20 3.76
CA TYR A 37 5.25 -19.33 3.67
C TYR A 37 5.16 -19.81 2.23
N MET A 38 5.07 -21.12 2.05
CA MET A 38 4.99 -21.73 0.73
C MET A 38 3.90 -22.78 0.68
N ALA A 39 3.08 -22.73 -0.37
CA ALA A 39 2.16 -23.80 -0.76
C ALA A 39 2.61 -24.41 -2.09
N ASP A 40 2.69 -25.73 -2.14
CA ASP A 40 2.86 -26.50 -3.37
C ASP A 40 1.52 -27.09 -3.81
N GLY A 41 1.06 -26.70 -5.01
CA GLY A 41 -0.25 -27.09 -5.55
C GLY A 41 -1.41 -26.79 -4.59
N ASN A 42 -2.11 -27.85 -4.19
CA ASN A 42 -3.32 -27.77 -3.36
C ASN A 42 -3.05 -27.82 -1.84
N ASN A 43 -1.79 -27.94 -1.42
CA ASN A 43 -1.44 -28.03 -0.01
C ASN A 43 -1.63 -26.70 0.71
N SER A 44 -1.94 -26.76 2.00
CA SER A 44 -1.93 -25.57 2.86
C SER A 44 -0.51 -25.00 2.94
N PRO A 45 -0.33 -23.67 2.96
CA PRO A 45 1.01 -23.11 3.11
C PRO A 45 1.66 -23.53 4.43
N ILE A 46 2.97 -23.81 4.36
CA ILE A 46 3.82 -24.10 5.51
C ILE A 46 4.93 -23.05 5.63
N GLU A 47 5.38 -22.76 6.85
CA GLU A 47 6.51 -21.84 7.05
C GLU A 47 7.78 -22.49 6.48
N VAL A 48 8.48 -21.75 5.64
CA VAL A 48 9.80 -22.14 5.13
C VAL A 48 10.84 -21.46 6.01
N LEU A 49 11.68 -22.26 6.66
CA LEU A 49 12.77 -21.77 7.50
C LEU A 49 14.04 -21.49 6.67
N PRO A 50 14.92 -20.57 7.09
CA PRO A 50 16.22 -20.40 6.47
C PRO A 50 17.02 -21.70 6.51
N PRO A 51 17.99 -21.89 5.59
CA PRO A 51 18.93 -23.01 5.66
C PRO A 51 19.62 -23.09 7.03
N ALA A 52 19.95 -24.31 7.45
CA ALA A 52 20.60 -24.55 8.74
C ALA A 52 21.86 -23.69 8.89
N SER A 53 21.84 -22.81 9.89
CA SER A 53 22.93 -21.89 10.21
C SER A 53 22.78 -21.41 11.66
N PRO A 54 23.76 -20.65 12.22
CA PRO A 54 23.60 -20.01 13.52
C PRO A 54 22.46 -18.97 13.56
N ARG A 55 21.97 -18.52 12.40
CA ARG A 55 20.87 -17.56 12.29
C ARG A 55 19.54 -18.30 12.46
N LYS A 56 18.72 -17.81 13.38
CA LYS A 56 17.40 -18.39 13.67
C LYS A 56 16.33 -18.00 12.63
N TYR A 57 16.46 -16.82 12.05
CA TYR A 57 15.48 -16.24 11.12
C TYR A 57 16.12 -15.87 9.79
N TRP A 58 15.26 -15.60 8.81
CA TRP A 58 15.69 -15.16 7.49
C TRP A 58 16.44 -13.83 7.55
N THR A 59 17.36 -13.67 6.61
CA THR A 59 17.96 -12.37 6.25
C THR A 59 17.38 -11.94 4.91
N ARG A 60 17.37 -10.63 4.60
CA ARG A 60 16.86 -10.14 3.30
C ARG A 60 17.66 -10.73 2.14
N ARG A 61 18.98 -10.77 2.25
CA ARG A 61 19.86 -11.43 1.27
C ARG A 61 19.54 -12.92 1.11
N GLY A 62 19.36 -13.62 2.23
CA GLY A 62 19.05 -15.06 2.22
C GLY A 62 17.74 -15.35 1.51
N ILE A 63 16.71 -14.51 1.70
CA ILE A 63 15.45 -14.61 0.95
C ILE A 63 15.68 -14.36 -0.54
N ALA A 64 16.41 -13.31 -0.91
CA ALA A 64 16.65 -12.98 -2.31
C ALA A 64 17.43 -14.08 -3.05
N GLU A 65 18.50 -14.60 -2.45
CA GLU A 65 19.28 -15.73 -2.99
C GLU A 65 18.42 -17.01 -3.08
N TRP A 66 17.60 -17.27 -2.07
CA TRP A 66 16.67 -18.40 -2.09
C TRP A 66 15.60 -18.25 -3.18
N LEU A 67 15.04 -17.06 -3.37
CA LEU A 67 14.09 -16.75 -4.44
C LEU A 67 14.75 -16.94 -5.81
N VAL A 68 15.98 -16.46 -6.02
CA VAL A 68 16.71 -16.70 -7.28
C VAL A 68 16.83 -18.20 -7.57
N ALA A 69 17.19 -19.01 -6.57
CA ALA A 69 17.26 -20.46 -6.73
C ALA A 69 15.89 -21.08 -7.05
N ARG A 70 14.82 -20.69 -6.35
CA ARG A 70 13.47 -21.24 -6.54
C ARG A 70 12.84 -20.85 -7.87
N LEU A 71 13.04 -19.60 -8.29
CA LEU A 71 12.47 -19.05 -9.53
C LEU A 71 13.30 -19.43 -10.76
N GLY A 72 14.51 -19.95 -10.57
CA GLY A 72 15.31 -20.57 -11.63
C GLY A 72 14.96 -22.03 -11.94
N GLU A 73 14.06 -22.64 -11.17
CA GLU A 73 13.53 -23.99 -11.43
C GLU A 73 12.49 -23.96 -12.56
N ASP A 74 12.34 -25.08 -13.29
CA ASP A 74 11.26 -25.29 -14.26
C ASP A 74 9.92 -25.56 -13.56
N LYS A 75 9.51 -24.64 -12.69
CA LYS A 75 8.29 -24.71 -11.90
C LYS A 75 7.69 -23.32 -11.75
N ALA A 76 6.61 -23.06 -12.49
CA ALA A 76 5.86 -21.81 -12.43
C ALA A 76 5.48 -21.49 -10.97
N THR A 77 6.04 -20.40 -10.46
CA THR A 77 5.91 -19.98 -9.07
C THR A 77 5.39 -18.55 -9.00
N LEU A 78 4.35 -18.33 -8.20
CA LEU A 78 3.82 -16.99 -7.92
C LEU A 78 4.26 -16.54 -6.52
N VAL A 79 4.93 -15.40 -6.44
CA VAL A 79 5.44 -14.81 -5.20
C VAL A 79 4.71 -13.50 -4.90
N GLY A 80 4.15 -13.38 -3.70
CA GLY A 80 3.64 -12.13 -3.16
C GLY A 80 4.56 -11.62 -2.04
N ILE A 81 4.96 -10.36 -2.10
CA ILE A 81 5.87 -9.74 -1.12
C ILE A 81 5.21 -8.48 -0.52
N ASP A 82 5.22 -8.37 0.81
CA ASP A 82 4.65 -7.24 1.55
C ASP A 82 5.59 -6.02 1.62
N HIS A 83 5.82 -5.39 0.46
CA HIS A 83 6.36 -4.03 0.38
C HIS A 83 6.09 -3.40 -1.00
N GLY A 84 6.22 -2.08 -1.10
CA GLY A 84 6.09 -1.34 -2.36
C GLY A 84 7.21 -1.67 -3.35
N PHE A 85 6.86 -1.85 -4.62
CA PHE A 85 7.84 -2.16 -5.69
C PHE A 85 8.32 -0.94 -6.46
N SER A 86 7.60 0.17 -6.38
CA SER A 86 7.91 1.44 -7.03
C SER A 86 7.25 2.58 -6.25
N PHE A 87 7.45 3.81 -6.72
CA PHE A 87 7.04 5.05 -6.06
C PHE A 87 5.96 5.80 -6.87
N PRO A 88 5.25 6.77 -6.26
CA PRO A 88 4.28 7.61 -6.97
C PRO A 88 4.91 8.34 -8.15
N LEU A 89 4.16 8.59 -9.22
CA LEU A 89 4.63 9.28 -10.43
C LEU A 89 5.21 10.67 -10.09
N ARG A 90 4.68 11.31 -9.05
CA ARG A 90 5.19 12.58 -8.53
C ARG A 90 6.67 12.51 -8.13
N TYR A 91 7.14 11.37 -7.62
CA TYR A 91 8.54 11.15 -7.29
C TYR A 91 9.41 11.23 -8.56
N PHE A 92 8.97 10.57 -9.65
CA PHE A 92 9.67 10.57 -10.92
C PHE A 92 9.75 11.98 -11.51
N GLU A 93 8.65 12.75 -11.45
CA GLU A 93 8.61 14.14 -11.91
C GLU A 93 9.62 15.03 -11.18
N VAL A 94 9.61 14.98 -9.85
CA VAL A 94 10.46 15.84 -8.99
C VAL A 94 11.94 15.52 -9.16
N HIS A 95 12.28 14.25 -9.32
CA HIS A 95 13.67 13.79 -9.48
C HIS A 95 14.10 13.68 -10.94
N HIS A 96 13.24 14.10 -11.88
CA HIS A 96 13.49 14.06 -13.33
C HIS A 96 13.89 12.67 -13.84
N LEU A 97 13.27 11.63 -13.28
CA LEU A 97 13.48 10.26 -13.70
C LEU A 97 12.58 9.92 -14.89
N SER A 98 13.10 9.10 -15.79
CA SER A 98 12.27 8.45 -16.80
C SER A 98 11.21 7.58 -16.10
N PRO A 99 9.95 7.55 -16.58
CA PRO A 99 8.92 6.65 -16.06
C PRO A 99 9.14 5.21 -16.53
N ASP A 100 10.34 4.68 -16.31
CA ASP A 100 10.75 3.30 -16.61
C ASP A 100 11.16 2.60 -15.32
N TRP A 101 10.60 1.42 -15.07
CA TRP A 101 10.83 0.73 -13.81
C TRP A 101 12.25 0.18 -13.69
N HIS A 102 12.88 -0.25 -14.78
CA HIS A 102 14.24 -0.77 -14.73
C HIS A 102 15.24 0.35 -14.43
N GLU A 103 15.11 1.50 -15.10
CA GLU A 103 15.91 2.69 -14.82
C GLU A 103 15.68 3.20 -13.38
N PHE A 104 14.44 3.13 -12.88
CA PHE A 104 14.13 3.43 -11.48
C PHE A 104 14.87 2.52 -10.51
N LEU A 105 14.91 1.20 -10.75
CA LEU A 105 15.62 0.27 -9.87
C LEU A 105 17.11 0.60 -9.77
N ASP A 106 17.75 0.89 -10.90
CA ASP A 106 19.17 1.25 -10.95
C ASP A 106 19.45 2.60 -10.27
N ASP A 107 18.64 3.62 -10.54
CA ASP A 107 18.76 4.92 -9.89
C ASP A 107 18.49 4.80 -8.37
N PHE A 108 17.47 4.05 -7.98
CA PHE A 108 17.11 3.84 -6.58
C PHE A 108 18.25 3.16 -5.84
N GLN A 109 18.79 2.04 -6.33
CA GLN A 109 19.88 1.32 -5.66
C GLN A 109 21.14 2.18 -5.52
N ARG A 110 21.44 3.01 -6.53
CA ARG A 110 22.58 3.94 -6.47
C ARG A 110 22.48 4.94 -5.31
N HIS A 111 21.28 5.37 -4.95
CA HIS A 111 21.05 6.35 -3.88
C HIS A 111 20.70 5.69 -2.54
N TRP A 112 20.04 4.54 -2.61
CA TRP A 112 19.63 3.69 -1.51
C TRP A 112 20.26 2.29 -1.62
N PRO A 113 21.58 2.15 -1.35
CA PRO A 113 22.30 0.88 -1.49
C PRO A 113 22.04 -0.05 -0.29
N THR A 114 20.77 -0.31 0.03
CA THR A 114 20.37 -1.11 1.20
C THR A 114 20.41 -2.62 0.97
N ASP A 115 20.94 -3.03 -0.18
CA ASP A 115 21.48 -4.37 -0.44
C ASP A 115 22.89 -4.56 0.13
N GLU A 116 23.61 -3.47 0.43
CA GLU A 116 24.84 -3.49 1.24
C GLU A 116 24.52 -3.64 2.74
N ASP A 117 25.52 -3.94 3.57
CA ASP A 117 25.38 -4.12 5.02
C ASP A 117 25.15 -2.78 5.77
N ILE A 118 24.03 -2.12 5.45
CA ILE A 118 23.66 -0.76 5.86
C ILE A 118 22.18 -0.77 6.30
N TYR A 119 21.88 0.07 7.31
CA TYR A 119 20.51 0.32 7.78
C TYR A 119 19.80 1.31 6.84
N VAL A 120 18.50 1.12 6.60
CA VAL A 120 17.67 2.10 5.86
C VAL A 120 17.78 3.50 6.48
N ASP A 121 17.75 3.57 7.82
CA ASP A 121 17.81 4.84 8.55
C ASP A 121 19.14 5.57 8.30
N PHE A 122 20.26 4.85 8.18
CA PHE A 122 21.55 5.49 7.88
C PHE A 122 21.60 6.10 6.50
N VAL A 123 20.88 5.52 5.53
CA VAL A 123 20.75 6.10 4.20
C VAL A 123 19.83 7.31 4.21
N ARG A 124 18.69 7.18 4.89
CA ARG A 124 17.69 8.25 5.04
C ARG A 124 18.29 9.48 5.70
N ASP A 125 19.05 9.28 6.76
CA ASP A 125 19.62 10.34 7.60
C ASP A 125 20.93 10.91 7.01
N GLY A 126 21.35 10.45 5.82
CA GLY A 126 22.53 10.94 5.10
C GLY A 126 23.88 10.50 5.67
N ILE A 127 23.89 9.50 6.57
CA ILE A 127 25.10 8.94 7.18
C ILE A 127 25.85 8.05 6.17
N ARG A 128 25.10 7.34 5.31
CA ARG A 128 25.61 6.47 4.24
C ARG A 128 24.77 6.65 2.97
N GLY A 129 25.28 6.22 1.82
CA GLY A 129 24.55 6.35 0.55
C GLY A 129 24.24 7.81 0.19
N ASN A 130 23.18 8.03 -0.57
CA ASN A 130 22.75 9.35 -1.02
C ASN A 130 21.20 9.48 -0.99
N GLY A 131 20.57 8.95 0.05
CA GLY A 131 19.11 8.89 0.15
C GLY A 131 18.44 10.26 0.14
N ALA A 132 19.09 11.28 0.69
CA ALA A 132 18.58 12.66 0.70
C ALA A 132 18.33 13.23 -0.71
N ALA A 133 19.15 12.86 -1.70
CA ALA A 133 18.96 13.27 -3.10
C ALA A 133 17.81 12.54 -3.80
N ARG A 134 17.24 11.52 -3.15
CA ARG A 134 16.18 10.63 -3.64
C ARG A 134 15.10 10.41 -2.59
N MET A 135 14.82 11.43 -1.80
CA MET A 135 13.76 11.43 -0.80
C MET A 135 12.40 11.76 -1.44
N GLY A 136 11.31 11.26 -0.85
CA GLY A 136 9.95 11.65 -1.22
C GLY A 136 9.23 12.39 -0.10
N ASN A 137 7.95 12.69 -0.33
CA ASN A 137 7.07 13.28 0.68
C ASN A 137 6.11 12.22 1.22
N SER A 138 5.89 12.17 2.53
CA SER A 138 4.99 11.22 3.21
C SER A 138 3.52 11.32 2.75
N ARG A 139 3.13 12.45 2.12
CA ARG A 139 1.80 12.67 1.52
C ARG A 139 1.68 12.08 0.11
N TRP A 140 2.78 11.81 -0.58
CA TRP A 140 2.73 11.25 -1.93
C TRP A 140 2.33 9.79 -1.86
N ARG A 141 1.13 9.49 -2.36
CA ARG A 141 0.60 8.14 -2.45
C ARG A 141 0.54 7.69 -3.89
N ARG A 142 0.74 6.40 -4.11
CA ARG A 142 0.47 5.78 -5.41
C ARG A 142 -1.03 5.65 -5.61
N LEU A 143 -1.47 5.60 -6.86
CA LEU A 143 -2.87 5.37 -7.20
C LEU A 143 -3.42 4.10 -6.52
N THR A 144 -2.61 3.02 -6.46
CA THR A 144 -3.00 1.78 -5.77
C THR A 144 -3.19 1.98 -4.26
N GLU A 145 -2.42 2.87 -3.63
CA GLU A 145 -2.54 3.14 -2.20
C GLU A 145 -3.81 3.95 -1.93
N GLU A 146 -4.08 4.97 -2.73
CA GLU A 146 -5.32 5.75 -2.68
C GLU A 146 -6.55 4.85 -2.81
N ARG A 147 -6.51 3.93 -3.78
CA ARG A 147 -7.58 2.95 -4.05
C ARG A 147 -7.78 1.94 -2.93
N SER A 148 -6.71 1.53 -2.25
CA SER A 148 -6.81 0.59 -1.12
C SER A 148 -7.54 1.19 0.10
N GLY A 149 -7.55 2.52 0.22
CA GLY A 149 -8.08 3.26 1.36
C GLY A 149 -7.18 3.24 2.61
N SER A 150 -6.49 2.13 2.91
CA SER A 150 -5.69 1.98 4.14
C SER A 150 -4.18 1.89 3.95
N ALA A 151 -3.69 1.59 2.75
CA ALA A 151 -2.24 1.50 2.51
C ALA A 151 -1.60 2.87 2.63
N LYS A 152 -0.50 2.96 3.38
CA LYS A 152 0.23 4.21 3.61
C LYS A 152 1.20 4.48 2.48
N SER A 153 1.63 5.74 2.36
CA SER A 153 2.71 6.12 1.45
C SER A 153 3.99 5.34 1.78
N VAL A 154 4.72 4.95 0.74
CA VAL A 154 6.09 4.42 0.81
C VAL A 154 7.10 5.38 1.45
N PHE A 155 6.75 6.65 1.66
CA PHE A 155 7.58 7.65 2.36
C PHE A 155 7.11 7.95 3.78
N HIS A 156 6.08 7.27 4.29
CA HIS A 156 5.57 7.50 5.63
C HIS A 156 6.32 6.64 6.66
N PHE A 157 7.56 7.01 7.00
CA PHE A 157 8.41 6.22 7.92
C PHE A 157 7.92 6.24 9.38
N ASP A 158 8.37 5.24 10.16
CA ASP A 158 8.28 5.20 11.63
C ASP A 158 6.86 5.30 12.24
N VAL A 159 5.84 4.88 11.48
CA VAL A 159 4.47 4.74 11.97
C VAL A 159 3.98 3.30 11.89
N HIS A 160 3.04 2.95 12.78
CA HIS A 160 2.44 1.62 12.77
C HIS A 160 1.76 1.31 11.43
N GLY A 161 1.99 0.10 10.90
CA GLY A 161 1.46 -0.36 9.62
C GLY A 161 2.07 0.33 8.39
N SER A 162 3.22 1.00 8.52
CA SER A 162 3.97 1.53 7.38
C SER A 162 4.88 0.48 6.76
N VAL A 163 4.92 0.49 5.42
CA VAL A 163 5.84 -0.31 4.60
C VAL A 163 7.02 0.51 4.09
N ALA A 164 7.23 1.73 4.57
CA ALA A 164 8.28 2.62 4.05
C ALA A 164 9.67 1.98 4.17
N LYS A 165 10.04 1.49 5.37
CA LYS A 165 11.32 0.82 5.59
C LYS A 165 11.44 -0.48 4.81
N SER A 166 10.38 -1.30 4.75
CA SER A 166 10.42 -2.56 4.00
C SER A 166 10.57 -2.32 2.49
N SER A 167 9.90 -1.30 1.95
CA SER A 167 10.02 -0.91 0.53
C SER A 167 11.42 -0.42 0.21
N HIS A 168 11.95 0.51 1.00
CA HIS A 168 13.30 1.05 0.79
C HIS A 168 14.37 -0.04 0.96
N ALA A 169 14.18 -0.97 1.90
CA ALA A 169 15.07 -2.11 2.08
C ALA A 169 14.95 -3.17 0.98
N GLY A 170 13.76 -3.33 0.37
CA GLY A 170 13.41 -4.43 -0.52
C GLY A 170 13.64 -4.16 -2.00
N ILE A 171 13.47 -2.90 -2.46
CA ILE A 171 13.63 -2.53 -3.87
C ILE A 171 15.00 -2.94 -4.45
N PRO A 172 16.16 -2.72 -3.77
CA PRO A 172 17.45 -3.20 -4.27
C PRO A 172 17.53 -4.73 -4.43
N TRP A 173 16.76 -5.50 -3.65
CA TRP A 173 16.68 -6.95 -3.80
C TRP A 173 15.79 -7.38 -4.98
N LEU A 174 14.77 -6.59 -5.34
CA LEU A 174 14.03 -6.81 -6.59
C LEU A 174 14.95 -6.62 -7.80
N ARG A 175 15.77 -5.57 -7.78
CA ARG A 175 16.82 -5.32 -8.78
C ARG A 175 17.77 -6.51 -8.87
N TYR A 176 18.31 -6.98 -7.74
CA TYR A 176 19.17 -8.17 -7.70
C TYR A 176 18.51 -9.40 -8.33
N ILE A 177 17.25 -9.71 -7.98
CA ILE A 177 16.54 -10.87 -8.55
C ILE A 177 16.35 -10.71 -10.06
N ARG A 178 15.99 -9.51 -10.53
CA ARG A 178 15.83 -9.18 -11.95
C ARG A 178 17.13 -9.36 -12.71
N ASP A 179 18.26 -8.88 -12.18
CA ASP A 179 19.58 -9.01 -12.79
C ASP A 179 20.02 -10.50 -12.92
N GLN A 180 19.68 -11.33 -11.93
CA GLN A 180 20.06 -12.76 -11.92
C GLN A 180 19.19 -13.63 -12.85
N LEU A 181 17.89 -13.32 -12.96
CA LEU A 181 16.94 -14.18 -13.67
C LEU A 181 16.52 -13.63 -15.03
N GLY A 182 16.63 -12.32 -15.24
CA GLY A 182 16.16 -11.64 -16.44
C GLY A 182 14.71 -12.00 -16.77
N LYS A 183 14.46 -12.34 -18.04
CA LYS A 183 13.13 -12.68 -18.56
C LYS A 183 12.52 -13.98 -18.04
N ARG A 184 13.22 -14.75 -17.19
CA ARG A 184 12.69 -15.98 -16.59
C ARG A 184 11.63 -15.71 -15.53
N VAL A 185 11.63 -14.52 -14.94
CA VAL A 185 10.65 -14.09 -13.95
C VAL A 185 9.92 -12.85 -14.46
N HIS A 186 8.61 -12.82 -14.23
CA HIS A 186 7.75 -11.69 -14.57
C HIS A 186 7.49 -10.83 -13.33
N PHE A 187 7.93 -9.58 -13.33
CA PHE A 187 7.58 -8.62 -12.29
C PHE A 187 6.29 -7.91 -12.66
N TRP A 188 5.19 -8.33 -12.04
CA TRP A 188 3.88 -7.75 -12.30
C TRP A 188 3.68 -6.45 -11.50
N PRO A 189 3.09 -5.38 -12.08
CA PRO A 189 2.65 -5.25 -13.47
C PRO A 189 3.73 -4.74 -14.45
N PHE A 190 4.96 -4.46 -13.99
CA PHE A 190 6.00 -3.75 -14.74
C PHE A 190 6.44 -4.43 -16.05
N ASP A 191 6.47 -5.76 -16.11
CA ASP A 191 6.79 -6.53 -17.32
C ASP A 191 5.55 -6.79 -18.20
N GLY A 192 4.39 -6.29 -17.78
CA GLY A 192 3.10 -6.46 -18.44
C GLY A 192 2.01 -6.93 -17.48
N TRP A 193 0.75 -6.68 -17.85
CA TRP A 193 -0.41 -7.07 -17.05
C TRP A 193 -0.74 -8.55 -17.16
N ASP A 194 -0.42 -9.15 -18.32
CA ASP A 194 -0.64 -10.56 -18.58
C ASP A 194 0.67 -11.33 -18.33
N ILE A 195 0.65 -12.23 -17.36
CA ILE A 195 1.79 -13.10 -17.06
C ILE A 195 1.80 -14.24 -18.09
N PRO A 196 2.91 -14.46 -18.82
CA PRO A 196 3.00 -15.56 -19.77
C PRO A 196 2.78 -16.93 -19.10
N ALA A 197 2.13 -17.85 -19.82
CA ALA A 197 1.91 -19.19 -19.32
C ALA A 197 3.23 -19.87 -18.94
N ALA A 198 3.22 -20.63 -17.83
CA ALA A 198 4.37 -21.32 -17.26
C ALA A 198 5.54 -20.42 -16.79
N HIS A 199 5.42 -19.09 -16.83
CA HIS A 199 6.40 -18.20 -16.21
C HIS A 199 6.17 -18.10 -14.71
N SER A 200 7.26 -17.96 -13.96
CA SER A 200 7.18 -17.51 -12.57
C SER A 200 6.97 -16.00 -12.50
N ALA A 201 6.29 -15.52 -11.47
CA ALA A 201 6.00 -14.12 -11.29
C ALA A 201 6.17 -13.65 -9.85
N ILE A 202 6.52 -12.37 -9.71
CA ILE A 202 6.59 -11.66 -8.43
C ILE A 202 5.60 -10.49 -8.51
N ALA A 203 4.77 -10.36 -7.49
CA ALA A 203 3.79 -9.29 -7.36
C ALA A 203 3.86 -8.64 -5.97
N GLU A 204 3.55 -7.35 -5.92
CA GLU A 204 3.34 -6.63 -4.67
C GLU A 204 2.07 -7.16 -3.99
N ALA A 205 2.19 -7.52 -2.72
CA ALA A 205 1.08 -8.01 -1.90
C ALA A 205 0.86 -7.08 -0.70
N TYR A 206 -0.39 -7.05 -0.20
CA TYR A 206 -0.73 -6.31 1.00
C TYR A 206 -1.63 -7.18 1.89
N PRO A 207 -1.07 -7.84 2.92
CA PRO A 207 -1.77 -8.85 3.71
C PRO A 207 -3.09 -8.38 4.31
N ALA A 208 -3.21 -7.10 4.65
CA ALA A 208 -4.43 -6.51 5.22
C ALA A 208 -5.68 -6.68 4.35
N LEU A 209 -5.52 -6.91 3.03
CA LEU A 209 -6.62 -7.24 2.12
C LEU A 209 -7.25 -8.61 2.41
N TRP A 210 -6.46 -9.56 2.93
CA TRP A 210 -6.83 -10.97 2.97
C TRP A 210 -6.72 -11.62 4.34
N SER A 211 -5.89 -11.09 5.23
CA SER A 211 -5.51 -11.73 6.49
C SER A 211 -6.69 -12.05 7.41
N ARG A 212 -7.74 -11.22 7.37
CA ARG A 212 -8.99 -11.42 8.12
C ARG A 212 -9.82 -12.63 7.64
N ASN A 213 -9.53 -13.17 6.45
CA ASN A 213 -10.24 -14.31 5.88
C ASN A 213 -9.64 -15.67 6.32
N PHE A 214 -8.57 -15.65 7.10
CA PHE A 214 -7.87 -16.84 7.56
C PHE A 214 -7.82 -16.84 9.10
N ALA A 215 -7.97 -18.02 9.70
CA ALA A 215 -7.76 -18.17 11.13
C ALA A 215 -6.28 -17.91 11.47
N ILE A 216 -6.01 -17.23 12.58
CA ILE A 216 -4.64 -16.92 13.04
C ILE A 216 -3.97 -18.17 13.63
N GLU A 217 -4.73 -19.00 14.35
CA GLU A 217 -4.21 -20.17 15.08
C GLU A 217 -3.07 -19.79 16.02
N ASP A 218 -1.93 -20.46 15.95
CA ASP A 218 -0.73 -20.23 16.77
C ASP A 218 0.29 -19.28 16.12
N ARG A 219 -0.03 -18.70 14.95
CA ARG A 219 0.87 -17.81 14.22
C ARG A 219 1.02 -16.45 14.90
N THR A 220 2.24 -15.94 14.90
CA THR A 220 2.52 -14.52 15.16
C THR A 220 1.94 -13.64 14.03
N PRO A 221 1.75 -12.32 14.25
CA PRO A 221 1.28 -11.42 13.20
C PRO A 221 2.08 -11.53 11.88
N ASP A 222 3.41 -11.42 11.96
CA ASP A 222 4.32 -11.54 10.82
C ASP A 222 4.16 -12.89 10.08
N GLN A 223 4.00 -14.00 10.83
CA GLN A 223 3.75 -15.32 10.24
C GLN A 223 2.38 -15.38 9.57
N HIS A 224 1.36 -14.77 10.18
CA HIS A 224 0.00 -14.77 9.66
C HIS A 224 -0.11 -13.96 8.37
N ASP A 225 0.64 -12.87 8.25
CA ASP A 225 0.67 -12.05 7.04
C ASP A 225 1.30 -12.81 5.86
N ALA A 226 2.49 -13.39 6.05
CA ALA A 226 3.11 -14.27 5.05
C ALA A 226 2.23 -15.47 4.68
N PHE A 227 1.63 -16.14 5.67
CA PHE A 227 0.70 -17.25 5.46
C PHE A 227 -0.54 -16.82 4.65
N SER A 228 -1.09 -15.66 4.95
CA SER A 228 -2.29 -15.13 4.29
C SER A 228 -2.03 -14.80 2.83
N ILE A 229 -0.85 -14.25 2.51
CA ILE A 229 -0.42 -14.04 1.12
C ILE A 229 -0.37 -15.39 0.39
N ALA A 230 0.41 -16.36 0.89
CA ALA A 230 0.57 -17.66 0.23
C ALA A 230 -0.78 -18.39 0.05
N SER A 231 -1.62 -18.34 1.09
CA SER A 231 -2.95 -18.96 1.08
C SER A 231 -3.87 -18.31 0.06
N TRP A 232 -3.88 -16.97 -0.01
CA TRP A 232 -4.73 -16.25 -0.95
C TRP A 232 -4.28 -16.50 -2.38
N LEU A 233 -2.99 -16.41 -2.69
CA LEU A 233 -2.45 -16.67 -4.03
C LEU A 233 -2.86 -18.06 -4.54
N SER A 234 -2.64 -19.10 -3.73
CA SER A 234 -3.04 -20.48 -4.05
C SER A 234 -4.55 -20.63 -4.27
N ARG A 235 -5.38 -20.00 -3.43
CA ARG A 235 -6.85 -20.08 -3.57
C ARG A 235 -7.38 -19.26 -4.73
N ALA A 236 -6.75 -18.13 -5.05
CA ALA A 236 -7.18 -17.23 -6.10
C ALA A 236 -6.90 -17.82 -7.48
N ASP A 237 -5.72 -18.43 -7.67
CA ASP A 237 -5.35 -19.09 -8.92
C ASP A 237 -6.30 -20.26 -9.24
N ARG A 238 -6.55 -21.13 -8.24
CA ARG A 238 -7.41 -22.32 -8.42
C ARG A 238 -8.89 -22.04 -8.65
N ASN A 239 -9.37 -20.89 -8.20
CA ASN A 239 -10.78 -20.52 -8.33
C ASN A 239 -11.00 -19.46 -9.42
N ASP A 240 -10.05 -19.31 -10.35
CA ASP A 240 -10.08 -18.35 -11.47
C ASP A 240 -10.24 -16.88 -11.06
N ARG A 241 -9.95 -16.55 -9.79
CA ARG A 241 -10.02 -15.16 -9.28
C ARG A 241 -8.75 -14.38 -9.59
N LEU A 242 -7.61 -15.06 -9.71
CA LEU A 242 -6.32 -14.42 -9.91
C LEU A 242 -6.30 -13.59 -11.20
N ALA A 243 -6.89 -14.09 -12.30
CA ALA A 243 -6.92 -13.39 -13.57
C ALA A 243 -7.57 -11.99 -13.46
N ALA A 244 -8.68 -11.88 -12.73
CA ALA A 244 -9.35 -10.60 -12.50
C ALA A 244 -8.54 -9.66 -11.60
N CYS A 245 -7.76 -10.21 -10.64
CA CYS A 245 -6.87 -9.41 -9.80
C CYS A 245 -5.61 -8.94 -10.52
N LEU A 246 -5.12 -9.71 -11.50
CA LEU A 246 -4.01 -9.33 -12.38
C LEU A 246 -4.41 -8.31 -13.43
N ASN A 247 -5.71 -8.21 -13.74
CA ASN A 247 -6.27 -7.24 -14.68
C ASN A 247 -7.42 -6.45 -14.04
N PRO A 248 -7.13 -5.54 -13.08
CA PRO A 248 -8.14 -4.69 -12.49
C PRO A 248 -8.76 -3.76 -13.55
N ASP A 249 -10.03 -3.40 -13.33
CA ASP A 249 -10.81 -2.46 -14.16
C ASP A 249 -10.25 -1.03 -14.05
N LEU A 250 -9.09 -0.77 -14.63
CA LEU A 250 -8.45 0.55 -14.71
C LEU A 250 -8.74 1.20 -16.06
N THR A 251 -8.98 2.51 -16.07
CA THR A 251 -9.01 3.28 -17.32
C THR A 251 -7.62 3.28 -17.97
N PRO A 252 -7.50 3.50 -19.30
CA PRO A 252 -6.20 3.52 -19.95
C PRO A 252 -5.17 4.49 -19.32
N PRO A 253 -5.55 5.73 -18.90
CA PRO A 253 -4.63 6.61 -18.18
C PRO A 253 -4.18 6.06 -16.82
N GLU A 254 -5.10 5.51 -16.03
CA GLU A 254 -4.76 4.90 -14.73
C GLU A 254 -3.85 3.69 -14.89
N ARG A 255 -4.10 2.86 -15.91
CA ARG A 255 -3.25 1.72 -16.24
C ARG A 255 -1.84 2.17 -16.63
N ALA A 256 -1.71 3.28 -17.36
CA ALA A 256 -0.41 3.86 -17.69
C ALA A 256 0.33 4.38 -16.44
N VAL A 257 -0.37 5.02 -15.50
CA VAL A 257 0.22 5.43 -14.20
C VAL A 257 0.65 4.21 -13.39
N ALA A 258 -0.22 3.21 -13.25
CA ALA A 258 0.06 1.98 -12.51
C ALA A 258 1.19 1.13 -13.13
N GLN A 259 1.45 1.28 -14.43
CA GLN A 259 2.61 0.66 -15.10
C GLN A 259 3.94 1.22 -14.56
N VAL A 260 3.94 2.45 -14.05
CA VAL A 260 5.12 3.14 -13.49
C VAL A 260 5.17 2.99 -11.97
N GLU A 261 4.05 3.24 -11.30
CA GLU A 261 3.95 3.20 -9.83
C GLU A 261 3.86 1.79 -9.24
N GLY A 262 3.47 0.82 -10.08
CA GLY A 262 3.06 -0.52 -9.64
C GLY A 262 1.60 -0.59 -9.17
N TRP A 263 1.17 -1.80 -8.86
CA TRP A 263 -0.16 -2.07 -8.33
C TRP A 263 -0.09 -3.15 -7.24
N ILE A 264 -0.86 -2.98 -6.17
CA ILE A 264 -1.01 -4.01 -5.14
C ILE A 264 -1.99 -5.05 -5.66
N LEU A 265 -1.56 -6.32 -5.73
CA LEU A 265 -2.41 -7.40 -6.21
C LEU A 265 -3.70 -7.48 -5.39
N GLY A 266 -4.85 -7.52 -6.06
CA GLY A 266 -6.16 -7.61 -5.43
C GLY A 266 -6.81 -6.27 -5.04
N VAL A 267 -6.13 -5.12 -5.21
CA VAL A 267 -6.78 -3.80 -5.12
C VAL A 267 -7.66 -3.59 -6.36
N PRO A 268 -8.95 -3.23 -6.22
CA PRO A 268 -9.87 -3.05 -7.34
C PRO A 268 -9.58 -1.78 -8.14
N GLY A 269 -9.76 -1.85 -9.47
CA GLY A 269 -9.55 -0.71 -10.37
C GLY A 269 -10.71 0.28 -10.45
N LEU A 270 -11.96 -0.16 -10.24
CA LEU A 270 -13.13 0.69 -10.06
C LEU A 270 -13.74 0.39 -8.69
N ILE A 271 -14.12 1.44 -7.95
CA ILE A 271 -15.07 1.27 -6.84
C ILE A 271 -16.43 1.11 -7.51
N ARG A 272 -16.89 -0.13 -7.70
CA ARG A 272 -18.27 -0.35 -8.12
C ARG A 272 -19.18 0.15 -6.99
N ALA A 273 -19.85 1.27 -7.22
CA ALA A 273 -20.98 1.68 -6.41
C ALA A 273 -21.99 0.51 -6.44
N ASN A 274 -22.23 -0.11 -5.28
CA ASN A 274 -23.01 -1.34 -5.06
C ASN A 274 -22.30 -2.69 -5.27
N ASP A 275 -21.18 -2.93 -4.59
CA ASP A 275 -20.85 -4.31 -4.19
C ASP A 275 -20.47 -4.43 -2.71
N LYS A 276 -21.47 -4.22 -1.84
CA LYS A 276 -21.46 -4.77 -0.46
C LYS A 276 -21.81 -6.27 -0.44
N THR A 277 -21.74 -6.97 -1.59
CA THR A 277 -22.23 -8.34 -1.77
C THR A 277 -21.22 -9.32 -2.37
N MET A 278 -19.92 -9.00 -2.35
CA MET A 278 -18.84 -10.00 -2.32
C MET A 278 -18.21 -10.00 -0.92
N GLY A 279 -18.41 -10.91 0.02
CA GLY A 279 -19.25 -12.09 0.16
C GLY A 279 -18.91 -12.67 1.54
N ARG A 280 -19.79 -12.48 2.53
CA ARG A 280 -19.94 -13.47 3.61
C ARG A 280 -20.43 -14.74 2.92
N ILE A 281 -19.61 -15.78 2.89
CA ILE A 281 -20.05 -17.10 2.45
C ILE A 281 -20.93 -17.69 3.58
N PRO A 282 -22.13 -18.23 3.28
CA PRO A 282 -23.02 -18.76 4.30
C PRO A 282 -22.45 -20.03 4.96
N ASN A 283 -22.60 -20.13 6.28
CA ASN A 283 -22.40 -21.36 7.03
C ASN A 283 -23.42 -22.41 6.56
N PRO A 284 -23.03 -23.68 6.29
CA PRO A 284 -23.98 -24.71 5.89
C PRO A 284 -24.55 -25.40 7.13
N THR A 285 -25.59 -24.83 7.74
CA THR A 285 -26.51 -25.60 8.61
C THR A 285 -27.91 -24.97 8.67
N ALA A 286 -28.91 -25.84 8.40
CA ALA A 286 -30.34 -25.75 8.73
C ALA A 286 -31.32 -25.05 7.76
N PRO A 287 -32.59 -25.52 7.69
CA PRO A 287 -33.35 -25.63 6.44
C PRO A 287 -34.29 -24.47 6.11
N ARG A 288 -34.65 -24.42 4.81
CA ARG A 288 -35.55 -23.47 4.16
C ARG A 288 -36.99 -23.50 4.70
N THR A 289 -37.59 -22.33 4.80
CA THR A 289 -39.02 -22.10 4.54
C THR A 289 -39.21 -20.92 3.60
N SER A 290 -40.10 -21.14 2.62
CA SER A 290 -40.55 -20.25 1.55
C SER A 290 -41.43 -19.09 2.05
N VAL A 291 -41.54 -17.99 1.29
CA VAL A 291 -42.80 -17.41 0.74
C VAL A 291 -42.47 -16.26 -0.25
N HIS A 292 -43.22 -16.22 -1.36
CA HIS A 292 -43.25 -15.18 -2.41
C HIS A 292 -43.88 -13.85 -1.96
N GLN A 293 -43.48 -12.73 -2.58
CA GLN A 293 -44.30 -11.93 -3.53
C GLN A 293 -43.63 -10.57 -3.81
N GLY A 294 -43.70 -10.12 -5.07
CA GLY A 294 -43.11 -8.88 -5.53
C GLY A 294 -44.02 -7.66 -5.40
N SER A 295 -43.44 -6.49 -5.63
CA SER A 295 -44.11 -5.34 -6.25
C SER A 295 -43.08 -4.33 -6.75
N LYS A 296 -43.33 -3.83 -7.96
CA LYS A 296 -42.64 -2.69 -8.57
C LYS A 296 -43.10 -1.42 -7.85
N HIS A 297 -42.18 -0.53 -7.46
CA HIS A 297 -42.53 0.86 -7.21
C HIS A 297 -41.45 1.82 -7.73
N VAL A 298 -41.92 2.81 -8.47
CA VAL A 298 -41.21 3.93 -9.10
C VAL A 298 -40.56 4.82 -8.02
N MET A 299 -39.33 5.27 -8.26
CA MET A 299 -38.49 6.05 -7.33
C MET A 299 -38.96 7.50 -7.21
N PRO A 300 -39.01 8.10 -6.00
CA PRO A 300 -39.37 9.51 -5.81
C PRO A 300 -38.21 10.46 -6.17
N GLU A 301 -38.55 11.66 -6.66
CA GLU A 301 -37.63 12.75 -7.06
C GLU A 301 -36.60 13.15 -5.96
N SER A 302 -36.83 12.78 -4.70
CA SER A 302 -35.92 12.99 -3.57
C SER A 302 -34.64 12.12 -3.63
N GLU A 303 -34.66 10.99 -4.35
CA GLU A 303 -33.47 10.14 -4.55
C GLU A 303 -32.59 10.63 -5.71
N LYS A 304 -33.09 11.49 -6.60
CA LYS A 304 -32.25 12.16 -7.60
C LYS A 304 -31.34 13.22 -6.98
N ILE A 305 -31.79 13.87 -5.90
CA ILE A 305 -31.01 14.90 -5.20
C ILE A 305 -29.98 14.26 -4.26
N HIS A 306 -30.30 13.14 -3.61
CA HIS A 306 -29.37 12.44 -2.71
C HIS A 306 -28.23 11.70 -3.45
N ASN A 307 -28.43 11.36 -4.74
CA ASN A 307 -27.40 10.74 -5.57
C ASN A 307 -26.39 11.73 -6.18
N GLN A 308 -26.62 13.05 -6.12
CA GLN A 308 -25.61 14.03 -6.48
C GLN A 308 -24.64 14.34 -5.33
N GLU A 309 -25.08 14.22 -4.07
CA GLU A 309 -24.20 14.42 -2.90
C GLU A 309 -23.29 13.21 -2.63
N THR A 310 -23.67 12.01 -3.09
CA THR A 310 -22.91 10.77 -2.85
C THR A 310 -21.85 10.48 -3.94
N LEU A 311 -21.80 11.27 -5.02
CA LEU A 311 -20.76 11.20 -6.07
C LEU A 311 -19.56 12.14 -5.81
N MET A 312 -19.51 12.82 -4.66
CA MET A 312 -18.33 13.59 -4.25
C MET A 312 -17.42 12.72 -3.39
N ALA A 313 -16.60 11.90 -4.05
CA ALA A 313 -15.34 11.46 -3.47
C ALA A 313 -14.58 12.71 -2.98
N THR A 314 -14.23 12.73 -1.69
CA THR A 314 -13.82 13.90 -0.90
C THR A 314 -12.87 14.84 -1.64
N ILE A 315 -13.41 15.89 -2.27
CA ILE A 315 -12.65 17.09 -2.59
C ILE A 315 -12.24 17.67 -1.24
N ARG A 316 -10.96 17.50 -0.87
CA ARG A 316 -10.40 18.15 0.34
C ARG A 316 -10.67 19.64 0.21
N LYS A 317 -11.18 20.26 1.27
CA LYS A 317 -11.47 21.69 1.24
C LYS A 317 -10.16 22.46 1.18
N TYR A 318 -9.93 23.13 0.06
CA TYR A 318 -8.77 24.00 -0.10
C TYR A 318 -8.75 25.11 0.96
N LEU A 319 -7.61 25.29 1.58
CA LEU A 319 -7.28 26.35 2.51
C LEU A 319 -6.14 27.16 1.89
N LYS A 320 -6.26 28.48 1.92
CA LYS A 320 -5.14 29.32 1.48
C LYS A 320 -3.96 29.07 2.43
N PRO A 321 -2.70 29.07 1.93
CA PRO A 321 -1.53 29.02 2.79
C PRO A 321 -1.61 30.05 3.92
N GLY A 322 -1.35 29.60 5.16
CA GLY A 322 -1.50 30.41 6.37
C GLY A 322 -2.91 30.47 6.97
N GLN A 323 -3.93 29.91 6.31
CA GLN A 323 -5.28 29.81 6.88
C GLN A 323 -5.31 28.72 7.96
N LYS A 324 -5.83 29.08 9.15
CA LYS A 324 -5.88 28.16 10.30
C LYS A 324 -7.21 27.40 10.38
N VAL A 325 -7.14 26.13 10.76
CA VAL A 325 -8.27 25.26 11.13
C VAL A 325 -8.31 25.03 12.64
N VAL A 326 -9.49 24.67 13.14
CA VAL A 326 -9.70 24.40 14.56
C VAL A 326 -9.47 22.92 14.85
N LEU A 327 -8.56 22.64 15.78
CA LEU A 327 -8.39 21.36 16.46
C LEU A 327 -9.09 21.44 17.82
N LEU A 328 -10.01 20.50 18.07
CA LEU A 328 -10.76 20.43 19.32
C LEU A 328 -10.05 19.46 20.28
N LEU A 329 -9.61 20.01 21.42
CA LEU A 329 -8.87 19.29 22.44
C LEU A 329 -9.61 19.36 23.77
N THR A 330 -9.56 18.31 24.57
CA THR A 330 -9.96 18.39 25.99
C THR A 330 -8.86 19.06 26.80
N GLU A 331 -9.18 19.53 28.02
CA GLU A 331 -8.15 20.07 28.92
C GLU A 331 -7.05 19.04 29.25
N GLU A 332 -7.41 17.75 29.39
CA GLU A 332 -6.44 16.67 29.59
C GLU A 332 -5.52 16.52 28.39
N GLU A 333 -6.05 16.56 27.16
CA GLU A 333 -5.26 16.47 25.94
C GLU A 333 -4.32 17.69 25.77
N CYS A 334 -4.78 18.90 26.12
CA CYS A 334 -3.91 20.08 26.16
C CYS A 334 -2.77 19.93 27.18
N GLY A 335 -3.07 19.43 28.38
CA GLY A 335 -2.07 19.13 29.39
C GLY A 335 -1.03 18.12 28.90
N LEU A 336 -1.48 17.07 28.20
CA LEU A 336 -0.60 16.07 27.59
C LEU A 336 0.33 16.69 26.53
N ILE A 337 -0.23 17.47 25.61
CA ILE A 337 0.53 18.11 24.51
C ILE A 337 1.56 19.10 25.05
N THR A 338 1.19 19.92 26.04
CA THR A 338 2.10 20.91 26.64
C THR A 338 3.18 20.26 27.52
N SER A 339 3.03 18.98 27.87
CA SER A 339 4.01 18.21 28.64
C SER A 339 4.98 17.39 27.78
N LEU A 340 4.85 17.43 26.45
CA LEU A 340 5.73 16.70 25.53
C LEU A 340 7.19 17.13 25.71
N THR A 341 8.11 16.18 25.54
CA THR A 341 9.56 16.44 25.72
C THR A 341 10.06 17.56 24.81
N TYR A 342 9.48 17.68 23.61
CA TYR A 342 9.79 18.73 22.66
C TYR A 342 8.52 19.16 21.92
N ILE A 343 8.15 20.43 22.06
CA ILE A 343 7.12 21.09 21.29
C ILE A 343 7.59 22.52 20.96
N PRO A 344 7.53 22.96 19.69
CA PRO A 344 7.84 24.32 19.29
C PRO A 344 7.03 25.37 20.07
N GLU A 345 7.65 26.51 20.38
CA GLU A 345 7.05 27.56 21.20
C GLU A 345 5.78 28.13 20.56
N GLU A 346 5.77 28.24 19.23
CA GLU A 346 4.65 28.74 18.44
C GLU A 346 3.40 27.85 18.59
N LEU A 347 3.59 26.52 18.68
CA LEU A 347 2.50 25.57 18.89
C LEU A 347 1.98 25.63 20.33
N MET A 348 2.88 25.80 21.30
CA MET A 348 2.48 26.03 22.70
C MET A 348 1.67 27.31 22.84
N GLN A 349 2.12 28.41 22.24
CA GLN A 349 1.41 29.69 22.26
C GLN A 349 0.03 29.59 21.57
N ALA A 350 -0.08 28.82 20.49
CA ALA A 350 -1.37 28.56 19.84
C ALA A 350 -2.36 27.85 20.78
N ILE A 351 -1.90 26.89 21.60
CA ILE A 351 -2.75 26.22 22.60
C ILE A 351 -3.09 27.17 23.75
N TYR A 352 -2.10 27.88 24.31
CA TYR A 352 -2.33 28.79 25.45
C TYR A 352 -3.22 29.99 25.14
N SER A 353 -3.20 30.48 23.90
CA SER A 353 -4.05 31.59 23.44
C SER A 353 -5.46 31.17 23.05
N SER A 354 -5.79 29.88 23.17
CA SER A 354 -7.07 29.32 22.72
C SER A 354 -8.21 29.59 23.68
N LYS A 355 -9.42 29.70 23.13
CA LYS A 355 -10.65 29.81 23.93
C LYS A 355 -11.03 28.42 24.45
N CYS A 356 -11.29 28.31 25.75
CA CYS A 356 -11.89 27.14 26.39
C CYS A 356 -13.39 27.40 26.62
N ARG A 357 -14.24 26.44 26.25
CA ARG A 357 -15.67 26.42 26.57
C ARG A 357 -16.09 24.99 26.84
N ASP A 358 -16.79 24.76 27.94
CA ASP A 358 -17.29 23.43 28.33
C ASP A 358 -16.19 22.34 28.30
N GLU A 359 -15.02 22.66 28.88
CA GLU A 359 -13.81 21.79 28.95
C GLU A 359 -13.19 21.43 27.60
N ILE A 360 -13.62 22.09 26.51
CA ILE A 360 -13.06 21.93 25.17
C ILE A 360 -12.28 23.18 24.78
N VAL A 361 -11.00 22.97 24.48
CA VAL A 361 -10.07 23.96 23.94
C VAL A 361 -10.15 23.95 22.42
N SER A 362 -10.44 25.11 21.83
CA SER A 362 -10.53 25.30 20.38
C SER A 362 -9.24 25.91 19.82
N ALA A 363 -8.21 25.10 19.65
CA ALA A 363 -6.90 25.54 19.20
C ALA A 363 -6.82 25.69 17.67
N ARG A 364 -6.15 26.74 17.20
CA ARG A 364 -6.11 27.10 15.77
C ARG A 364 -4.72 26.91 15.20
N PHE A 365 -4.64 26.10 14.15
CA PHE A 365 -3.37 25.75 13.51
C PHE A 365 -3.49 25.82 11.99
N THR A 366 -2.43 26.23 11.30
CA THR A 366 -2.27 25.97 9.86
C THR A 366 -2.07 24.46 9.62
N LEU A 367 -2.21 24.01 8.37
CA LEU A 367 -1.93 22.60 8.06
C LEU A 367 -0.46 22.22 8.34
N SER A 368 0.49 23.10 8.06
CA SER A 368 1.90 22.89 8.42
C SER A 368 2.12 22.78 9.93
N GLU A 369 1.47 23.65 10.73
CA GLU A 369 1.55 23.60 12.20
C GLU A 369 0.92 22.31 12.76
N LEU A 370 -0.15 21.80 12.13
CA LEU A 370 -0.77 20.53 12.49
C LEU A 370 0.15 19.33 12.21
N GLU A 371 0.90 19.35 11.11
CA GLU A 371 1.88 18.30 10.81
C GLU A 371 3.03 18.27 11.80
N GLU A 372 3.57 19.44 12.12
CA GLU A 372 4.63 19.56 13.11
C GLU A 372 4.17 19.07 14.48
N LEU A 373 2.96 19.46 14.90
CA LEU A 373 2.33 18.95 16.12
C LEU A 373 2.15 17.43 16.08
N GLY A 374 1.67 16.90 14.95
CA GLY A 374 1.51 15.46 14.74
C GLY A 374 2.84 14.71 14.86
N GLY A 375 3.93 15.27 14.33
CA GLY A 375 5.28 14.73 14.45
C GLY A 375 5.77 14.64 15.90
N CYS A 376 5.60 15.71 16.68
CA CYS A 376 5.94 15.72 18.11
C CYS A 376 5.16 14.65 18.90
N ILE A 377 3.85 14.56 18.66
CA ILE A 377 2.97 13.57 19.33
C ILE A 377 3.39 12.15 18.97
N ALA A 378 3.65 11.88 17.69
CA ALA A 378 4.06 10.55 17.22
C ALA A 378 5.42 10.14 17.80
N ALA A 379 6.38 11.07 17.87
CA ALA A 379 7.70 10.81 18.46
C ALA A 379 7.59 10.42 19.95
N GLU A 380 6.80 11.15 20.74
CA GLU A 380 6.59 10.84 22.15
C GLU A 380 5.82 9.52 22.34
N ALA A 381 4.80 9.26 21.52
CA ALA A 381 4.01 8.02 21.56
C ALA A 381 4.88 6.77 21.28
N ASN A 382 5.84 6.91 20.36
CA ASN A 382 6.80 5.85 20.01
C ASN A 382 7.83 5.59 21.12
N HIS A 383 8.27 6.63 21.83
CA HIS A 383 9.29 6.51 22.87
C HIS A 383 8.73 6.21 24.27
N THR A 384 7.44 6.46 24.52
CA THR A 384 6.85 6.18 25.82
C THR A 384 6.70 4.68 26.09
N LYS A 385 7.06 4.24 27.30
CA LYS A 385 6.82 2.87 27.80
C LYS A 385 5.42 2.70 28.39
N SER A 386 4.68 3.80 28.60
CA SER A 386 3.35 3.78 29.21
C SER A 386 2.28 3.54 28.14
N ARG A 387 1.60 2.39 28.23
CA ARG A 387 0.49 2.04 27.32
C ARG A 387 -0.68 3.02 27.42
N LYS A 388 -0.95 3.55 28.62
CA LYS A 388 -2.02 4.54 28.83
C LYS A 388 -1.68 5.85 28.13
N LEU A 389 -0.45 6.34 28.31
CA LEU A 389 0.01 7.58 27.68
C LEU A 389 0.02 7.46 26.15
N ARG A 390 0.54 6.35 25.63
CA ARG A 390 0.51 6.09 24.18
C ARG A 390 -0.91 6.17 23.61
N LYS A 391 -1.87 5.50 24.24
CA LYS A 391 -3.28 5.52 23.80
C LYS A 391 -3.87 6.93 23.79
N SER A 392 -3.55 7.76 24.79
CA SER A 392 -4.03 9.14 24.83
C SER A 392 -3.38 10.01 23.73
N LEU A 393 -2.09 9.82 23.46
CA LEU A 393 -1.39 10.52 22.37
C LEU A 393 -1.92 10.09 20.99
N ASP A 394 -2.16 8.80 20.78
CA ASP A 394 -2.74 8.26 19.54
C ASP A 394 -4.13 8.86 19.26
N ALA A 395 -4.95 9.07 20.30
CA ALA A 395 -6.26 9.70 20.14
C ALA A 395 -6.18 11.16 19.68
N VAL A 396 -5.21 11.93 20.16
CA VAL A 396 -4.95 13.30 19.67
C VAL A 396 -4.44 13.26 18.24
N PHE A 397 -3.53 12.34 17.93
CA PHE A 397 -3.01 12.15 16.59
C PHE A 397 -4.12 11.84 15.58
N GLU A 398 -5.08 10.97 15.92
CA GLU A 398 -6.24 10.68 15.07
C GLU A 398 -7.09 11.92 14.78
N LYS A 399 -7.26 12.84 15.73
CA LYS A 399 -7.99 14.10 15.50
C LYS A 399 -7.27 15.01 14.49
N ILE A 400 -5.94 15.05 14.56
CA ILE A 400 -5.11 15.78 13.59
C ILE A 400 -5.25 15.16 12.21
N GLU A 401 -5.18 13.83 12.10
CA GLU A 401 -5.34 13.13 10.83
C GLU A 401 -6.72 13.33 10.21
N GLN A 402 -7.79 13.40 11.01
CA GLN A 402 -9.13 13.74 10.52
C GLN A 402 -9.19 15.13 9.89
N LEU A 403 -8.43 16.11 10.40
CA LEU A 403 -8.32 17.43 9.79
C LEU A 403 -7.50 17.39 8.50
N ASN A 404 -6.39 16.65 8.48
CA ASN A 404 -5.54 16.46 7.29
C ASN A 404 -6.28 15.72 6.15
N LEU A 405 -7.22 14.83 6.50
CA LEU A 405 -8.11 14.19 5.52
C LEU A 405 -9.17 15.15 4.97
N LYS A 406 -9.55 16.16 5.73
CA LYS A 406 -10.64 17.10 5.40
C LYS A 406 -10.17 18.32 4.61
N TYR A 407 -8.93 18.76 4.81
CA TYR A 407 -8.40 20.01 4.26
C TYR A 407 -7.10 19.79 3.47
N CYS A 408 -6.78 20.73 2.56
CA CYS A 408 -5.54 20.75 1.79
C CYS A 408 -5.17 22.20 1.50
N ASP A 409 -3.89 22.53 1.39
CA ASP A 409 -3.38 23.88 1.07
C ASP A 409 -2.65 23.97 -0.27
N GLU A 410 -2.69 22.90 -1.07
CA GLU A 410 -2.17 22.84 -2.44
C GLU A 410 -3.29 23.15 -3.45
N ASP A 411 -3.05 24.11 -4.34
CA ASP A 411 -4.03 24.60 -5.30
C ASP A 411 -4.13 23.62 -6.48
N SER A 412 -5.22 22.85 -6.54
CA SER A 412 -5.50 21.89 -7.61
C SER A 412 -5.84 22.55 -8.95
N SER A 413 -5.90 23.89 -9.03
CA SER A 413 -6.21 24.63 -10.27
C SER A 413 -5.03 24.84 -11.22
N ILE A 414 -3.81 24.40 -10.88
CA ILE A 414 -2.62 24.57 -11.75
C ILE A 414 -2.39 23.39 -12.72
N GLN A 415 -3.17 22.29 -12.64
CA GLN A 415 -2.97 21.11 -13.48
C GLN A 415 -3.62 21.14 -14.89
N GLU A 416 -4.36 22.19 -15.28
CA GLU A 416 -5.11 22.20 -16.55
C GLU A 416 -4.43 22.89 -17.75
N THR A 417 -3.19 23.37 -17.64
CA THR A 417 -2.52 24.07 -18.77
C THR A 417 -1.20 23.43 -19.18
N SER A 418 -1.28 22.31 -19.92
CA SER A 418 -0.31 21.93 -20.97
C SER A 418 -0.77 20.70 -21.76
N ILE A 419 -1.73 20.88 -22.67
CA ILE A 419 -1.93 19.97 -23.81
C ILE A 419 -1.64 20.76 -25.08
N PRO A 420 -0.60 20.45 -25.86
CA PRO A 420 -0.36 21.10 -27.14
C PRO A 420 -1.51 20.78 -28.11
N GLN A 421 -2.21 21.81 -28.58
CA GLN A 421 -3.26 21.67 -29.59
C GLN A 421 -2.66 21.12 -30.90
N LEU A 422 -2.96 19.86 -31.22
CA LEU A 422 -2.75 19.28 -32.54
C LEU A 422 -3.62 20.03 -33.57
N LYS A 423 -2.96 20.83 -34.42
CA LYS A 423 -3.56 21.48 -35.58
C LYS A 423 -4.19 20.44 -36.51
N LYS A 424 -5.52 20.50 -36.67
CA LYS A 424 -6.27 19.79 -37.70
C LYS A 424 -5.71 20.14 -39.09
N LYS A 425 -5.24 19.13 -39.84
CA LYS A 425 -5.03 19.26 -41.30
C LYS A 425 -6.39 19.37 -42.00
N PRO A 426 -6.58 20.28 -42.96
CA PRO A 426 -7.83 20.40 -43.69
C PRO A 426 -8.01 19.27 -44.72
N ASN A 427 -9.27 18.85 -44.86
CA ASN A 427 -9.78 17.84 -45.77
C ASN A 427 -9.39 18.12 -47.23
N LEU A 428 -8.85 17.10 -47.92
CA LEU A 428 -8.81 17.07 -49.38
C LEU A 428 -10.22 16.83 -49.91
N VAL A 429 -10.72 17.80 -50.69
CA VAL A 429 -11.92 17.65 -51.51
C VAL A 429 -11.53 16.94 -52.81
N LEU A 430 -12.14 15.78 -53.05
CA LEU A 430 -12.23 15.15 -54.36
C LEU A 430 -13.12 16.02 -55.26
N VAL A 431 -12.56 16.61 -56.32
CA VAL A 431 -13.32 17.13 -57.45
C VAL A 431 -13.03 16.25 -58.66
N LYS A 432 -14.07 15.58 -59.14
CA LYS A 432 -14.12 14.97 -60.48
C LYS A 432 -14.23 16.09 -61.52
N LYS A 433 -13.28 16.17 -62.45
CA LYS A 433 -13.52 16.18 -63.90
C LYS A 433 -12.21 16.04 -64.65
#